data_AF-A0A7X9P6F6-F1
#
_entry.id   AF-A0A7X9P6F6-F1
#
_cell.length_a   1.000
_cell.length_b   1.000
_cell.length_c   1.000
_cell.angle_alpha   90.00
_cell.angle_beta   90.00
_cell.angle_gamma   90.00
#
_symmetry.space_group_name_H-M   'P 1'
#
loop_
_entity.id
_entity.type
_entity.pdbx_description
1 polymer ?
#
loop_
_entity_poly.entity_id
_entity_poly.type
_entity_poly.pdbx_seq_one_letter_code
_entity_poly.pdbx_strand_id
1 'polypeptide(L)'
;RVAELEARLREAEARLAEAERARREEEKEPAGETAAERRAAAARDGKMLVEFPQWSDELGLPAEVAEKHGLSDADRETLDRLYHEFYTQGMAELKRLYRELTGDPRAGENSTLNALLHDVIELSPQEPCRARMAEALGRLAAGQPLPAPGADAPACAWAIWFLFQAVDRMEREAGTLGPAARDALWSSRSTFLFSGRSDGGE
;
A
#
# COMPACT_ATOMS: atom_id res chain seq x y z
N ARG A 1 -50.62 -18.02 -7.70
CA ARG A 1 -49.45 -17.99 -8.60
C ARG A 1 -48.86 -16.58 -8.75
N VAL A 2 -49.62 -15.55 -9.17
CA VAL A 2 -49.11 -14.15 -9.22
C VAL A 2 -48.83 -13.59 -7.82
N ALA A 3 -49.80 -13.65 -6.89
CA ALA A 3 -49.61 -13.18 -5.51
C ALA A 3 -48.47 -13.89 -4.74
N GLU A 4 -48.21 -15.14 -5.09
CA GLU A 4 -47.13 -15.95 -4.51
C GLU A 4 -45.75 -15.52 -5.05
N LEU A 5 -45.68 -15.16 -6.34
CA LEU A 5 -44.48 -14.58 -6.94
C LEU A 5 -44.20 -13.17 -6.40
N GLU A 6 -45.23 -12.35 -6.17
CA GLU A 6 -45.09 -11.03 -5.55
C GLU A 6 -44.62 -11.08 -4.10
N ALA A 7 -45.04 -12.10 -3.34
CA ALA A 7 -44.55 -12.33 -1.98
C ALA A 7 -43.06 -12.72 -1.98
N ARG A 8 -42.66 -13.62 -2.89
CA ARG A 8 -41.26 -14.04 -3.05
C ARG A 8 -40.36 -12.91 -3.53
N LEU A 9 -40.87 -12.02 -4.39
CA LEU A 9 -40.12 -10.85 -4.85
C LEU A 9 -39.85 -9.89 -3.70
N ARG A 10 -40.86 -9.56 -2.89
CA ARG A 10 -40.69 -8.71 -1.69
C ARG A 10 -39.71 -9.29 -0.67
N GLU A 11 -39.72 -10.60 -0.50
CA GLU A 11 -38.77 -11.29 0.39
C GLU A 11 -37.34 -11.30 -0.17
N ALA A 12 -37.17 -11.32 -1.49
CA ALA A 12 -35.86 -11.22 -2.14
C ALA A 12 -35.32 -9.77 -2.07
N GLU A 13 -36.18 -8.77 -2.28
CA GLU A 13 -35.83 -7.35 -2.15
C GLU A 13 -35.44 -6.98 -0.71
N ALA A 14 -36.15 -7.52 0.28
CA ALA A 14 -35.81 -7.32 1.70
C ALA A 14 -34.43 -7.92 2.04
N ARG A 15 -34.14 -9.13 1.55
CA ARG A 15 -32.83 -9.78 1.74
C ARG A 15 -31.71 -9.03 1.03
N LEU A 16 -31.97 -8.50 -0.17
CA LEU A 16 -31.00 -7.69 -0.90
C LEU A 16 -30.70 -6.39 -0.12
N ALA A 17 -31.74 -5.71 0.38
CA ALA A 17 -31.57 -4.48 1.15
C ALA A 17 -30.90 -4.69 2.52
N GLU A 18 -31.03 -5.89 3.10
CA GLU A 18 -30.32 -6.29 4.33
C GLU A 18 -28.86 -6.63 4.03
N ALA A 19 -28.59 -7.35 2.94
CA ALA A 19 -27.23 -7.62 2.47
C ALA A 19 -26.47 -6.35 2.06
N GLU A 20 -27.14 -5.39 1.40
CA GLU A 20 -26.54 -4.09 1.06
C GLU A 20 -26.27 -3.24 2.31
N ARG A 21 -27.10 -3.34 3.34
CA ARG A 21 -26.85 -2.68 4.63
C ARG A 21 -25.67 -3.31 5.37
N ALA A 22 -25.62 -4.64 5.44
CA ALA A 22 -24.49 -5.35 6.02
C ALA A 22 -23.18 -5.03 5.28
N ARG A 23 -23.22 -5.00 3.94
CA ARG A 23 -22.04 -4.62 3.13
C ARG A 23 -21.61 -3.18 3.38
N ARG A 24 -22.56 -2.24 3.52
CA ARG A 24 -22.25 -0.85 3.90
C ARG A 24 -21.71 -0.71 5.33
N GLU A 25 -22.07 -1.62 6.23
CA GLU A 25 -21.52 -1.68 7.59
C GLU A 25 -20.14 -2.34 7.64
N GLU A 26 -19.86 -3.30 6.76
CA GLU A 26 -18.51 -3.86 6.54
C GLU A 26 -17.59 -2.89 5.78
N GLU A 27 -18.13 -2.10 4.84
CA GLU A 27 -17.42 -1.03 4.12
C GLU A 27 -17.28 0.26 4.95
N LYS A 28 -17.91 0.36 6.13
CA LYS A 28 -17.60 1.44 7.07
C LYS A 28 -16.20 1.19 7.62
N GLU A 29 -15.21 1.79 6.95
CA GLU A 29 -13.89 1.99 7.55
C GLU A 29 -14.07 2.56 8.97
N PRO A 30 -13.39 2.02 9.98
CA PRO A 30 -13.47 2.57 11.33
C PRO A 30 -13.06 4.04 11.27
N ALA A 31 -14.05 4.92 11.49
CA ALA A 31 -13.82 6.34 11.47
C ALA A 31 -12.87 6.69 12.62
N GLY A 32 -11.63 7.05 12.28
CA GLY A 32 -10.63 7.50 13.25
C GLY A 32 -9.35 6.69 13.35
N GLU A 33 -9.21 5.52 12.68
CA GLU A 33 -7.90 4.90 12.57
C GLU A 33 -7.07 5.63 11.52
N THR A 34 -6.03 6.34 11.95
CA THR A 34 -4.97 6.83 11.10
C THR A 34 -4.34 5.67 10.32
N ALA A 35 -3.76 5.93 9.15
CA ALA A 35 -3.05 4.91 8.39
C ALA A 35 -1.92 4.24 9.20
N ALA A 36 -1.34 4.95 10.18
CA ALA A 36 -0.41 4.38 11.16
C ALA A 36 -1.07 3.33 12.06
N GLU A 37 -2.29 3.58 12.55
CA GLU A 37 -3.04 2.63 13.38
C GLU A 37 -3.46 1.38 12.58
N ARG A 38 -3.91 1.55 11.33
CA ARG A 38 -4.23 0.43 10.44
C ARG A 38 -3.01 -0.46 10.16
N ARG A 39 -1.86 0.16 9.89
CA ARG A 39 -0.60 -0.58 9.66
C ARG A 39 -0.09 -1.24 10.93
N ALA A 40 -0.25 -0.59 12.09
CA ALA A 40 0.07 -1.19 13.39
C ALA A 40 -0.85 -2.39 13.69
N ALA A 41 -2.15 -2.32 13.34
CA ALA A 41 -3.08 -3.43 13.47
C ALA A 41 -2.72 -4.59 12.52
N ALA A 42 -2.48 -4.31 11.24
CA ALA A 42 -2.05 -5.31 10.27
C ALA A 42 -0.74 -6.01 10.68
N ALA A 43 0.23 -5.24 11.20
CA ALA A 43 1.48 -5.77 11.73
C ALA A 43 1.29 -6.66 12.98
N ARG A 44 0.37 -6.29 13.89
CA ARG A 44 0.04 -7.09 15.10
C ARG A 44 -0.63 -8.42 14.78
N ASP A 45 -1.46 -8.45 13.73
CA ASP A 45 -2.19 -9.65 13.30
C ASP A 45 -1.31 -10.66 12.53
N GLY A 46 -0.02 -10.38 12.37
CA GLY A 46 0.92 -11.26 11.65
C GLY A 46 0.63 -11.39 10.16
N LYS A 47 -0.34 -10.63 9.63
CA LYS A 47 -0.58 -10.52 8.20
C LYS A 47 0.52 -9.62 7.63
N MET A 48 1.49 -10.19 6.93
CA MET A 48 2.47 -9.41 6.14
C MET A 48 1.84 -8.86 4.86
N LEU A 49 0.63 -8.33 5.00
CA LEU A 49 -0.05 -7.56 3.98
C LEU A 49 0.27 -6.11 4.31
N VAL A 50 1.21 -5.53 3.57
CA VAL A 50 1.59 -4.14 3.79
C VAL A 50 0.84 -3.29 2.77
N GLU A 51 -0.05 -2.44 3.28
CA GLU A 51 -0.76 -1.45 2.48
C GLU A 51 0.12 -0.21 2.31
N PHE A 52 0.15 0.29 1.10
CA PHE A 52 0.80 1.54 0.74
C PHE A 52 -0.12 2.36 -0.17
N PRO A 53 0.06 3.68 -0.27
CA PRO A 53 -0.64 4.48 -1.27
C PRO A 53 -0.40 3.88 -2.66
N GLN A 54 -1.41 3.86 -3.54
CA GLN A 54 -1.23 3.34 -4.89
C GLN A 54 -0.19 4.16 -5.67
N TRP A 55 0.76 3.49 -6.31
CA TRP A 55 1.81 4.13 -7.11
C TRP A 55 1.66 3.77 -8.58
N SER A 56 1.53 4.77 -9.45
CA SER A 56 1.68 4.56 -10.87
C SER A 56 2.19 5.83 -11.57
N ASP A 57 2.74 5.63 -12.76
CA ASP A 57 3.12 6.66 -13.72
C ASP A 57 1.94 7.47 -14.25
N GLU A 58 0.74 6.90 -14.22
CA GLU A 58 -0.47 7.51 -14.78
C GLU A 58 -1.37 8.16 -13.72
N LEU A 59 -1.06 8.04 -12.42
CA LEU A 59 -1.96 8.44 -11.34
C LEU A 59 -1.41 9.63 -10.54
N GLY A 60 -1.99 10.80 -10.80
CA GLY A 60 -2.22 11.79 -9.74
C GLY A 60 -3.43 11.37 -8.89
N LEU A 61 -3.67 12.10 -7.81
CA LEU A 61 -4.88 11.98 -7.01
C LEU A 61 -6.11 12.25 -7.90
N PRO A 62 -7.05 11.30 -8.03
CA PRO A 62 -8.25 11.49 -8.83
C PRO A 62 -9.04 12.71 -8.35
N ALA A 63 -9.64 13.46 -9.29
CA ALA A 63 -10.38 14.67 -8.95
C ALA A 63 -11.53 14.36 -7.98
N GLU A 64 -12.21 13.22 -8.17
CA GLU A 64 -13.31 12.77 -7.32
C GLU A 64 -12.85 12.49 -5.89
N VAL A 65 -11.60 12.03 -5.71
CA VAL A 65 -11.01 11.83 -4.39
C VAL A 65 -10.70 13.20 -3.76
N ALA A 66 -10.10 14.12 -4.49
CA ALA A 66 -9.83 15.46 -3.98
C ALA A 66 -11.12 16.17 -3.53
N GLU A 67 -12.17 16.11 -4.35
CA GLU A 67 -13.51 16.65 -4.04
C GLU A 67 -14.12 15.99 -2.80
N LYS A 68 -14.09 14.65 -2.73
CA LYS A 68 -14.61 13.88 -1.58
C LYS A 68 -13.96 14.30 -0.26
N HIS A 69 -12.68 14.60 -0.29
CA HIS A 69 -11.92 15.00 0.89
C HIS A 69 -11.87 16.52 1.11
N GLY A 70 -12.52 17.31 0.24
CA GLY A 70 -12.57 18.77 0.35
C GLY A 70 -11.20 19.44 0.16
N LEU A 71 -10.32 18.81 -0.63
CA LEU A 71 -9.01 19.37 -0.95
C LEU A 71 -9.13 20.53 -1.93
N SER A 72 -8.30 21.55 -1.74
CA SER A 72 -8.13 22.59 -2.75
C SER A 72 -7.35 22.05 -3.96
N ASP A 73 -7.47 22.72 -5.11
CA ASP A 73 -6.66 22.40 -6.29
C ASP A 73 -5.16 22.47 -5.97
N ALA A 74 -4.73 23.39 -5.11
CA ALA A 74 -3.34 23.53 -4.69
C ALA A 74 -2.85 22.35 -3.82
N ASP A 75 -3.72 21.83 -2.93
CA ASP A 75 -3.40 20.64 -2.13
C ASP A 75 -3.32 19.39 -3.02
N ARG A 76 -4.26 19.27 -3.96
CA ARG A 76 -4.25 18.19 -4.97
C ARG A 76 -2.98 18.22 -5.80
N GLU A 77 -2.62 19.36 -6.39
CA GLU A 77 -1.39 19.52 -7.17
C GLU A 77 -0.13 19.18 -6.34
N THR A 78 -0.15 19.49 -5.04
CA THR A 78 0.95 19.13 -4.14
C THR A 78 1.01 17.62 -3.93
N LEU A 79 -0.11 16.95 -3.69
CA LEU A 79 -0.16 15.50 -3.59
C LEU A 79 0.24 14.81 -4.90
N ASP A 80 -0.18 15.31 -6.05
CA ASP A 80 0.18 14.78 -7.38
C ASP A 80 1.69 14.84 -7.61
N ARG A 81 2.32 15.97 -7.26
CA ARG A 81 3.77 16.13 -7.32
C ARG A 81 4.48 15.14 -6.38
N LEU A 82 3.95 14.92 -5.19
CA LEU A 82 4.50 13.92 -4.27
C LEU A 82 4.43 12.54 -4.91
N TYR A 83 3.26 12.08 -5.36
CA TYR A 83 3.11 10.80 -6.04
C TYR A 83 4.13 10.61 -7.17
N HIS A 84 4.29 11.63 -8.03
CA HIS A 84 5.21 11.56 -9.15
C HIS A 84 6.69 11.49 -8.73
N GLU A 85 7.09 12.29 -7.73
CA GLU A 85 8.45 12.26 -7.19
C GLU A 85 8.77 10.88 -6.61
N PHE A 86 7.86 10.31 -5.82
CA PHE A 86 8.05 9.00 -5.22
C PHE A 86 8.09 7.88 -6.24
N TYR A 87 7.18 7.90 -7.21
CA TYR A 87 7.19 6.92 -8.30
C TYR A 87 8.51 6.97 -9.06
N THR A 88 8.98 8.17 -9.41
CA THR A 88 10.22 8.36 -10.17
C THR A 88 11.45 7.86 -9.40
N GLN A 89 11.56 8.23 -8.11
CA GLN A 89 12.65 7.78 -7.25
C GLN A 89 12.61 6.27 -7.02
N GLY A 90 11.43 5.71 -6.76
CA GLY A 90 11.25 4.28 -6.50
C GLY A 90 11.50 3.42 -7.72
N MET A 91 11.02 3.87 -8.87
CA MET A 91 11.29 3.22 -10.14
C MET A 91 12.80 3.21 -10.45
N ALA A 92 13.50 4.33 -10.22
CA ALA A 92 14.94 4.40 -10.44
C ALA A 92 15.73 3.44 -9.54
N GLU A 93 15.44 3.43 -8.24
CA GLU A 93 16.11 2.55 -7.28
C GLU A 93 15.79 1.07 -7.53
N LEU A 94 14.53 0.72 -7.77
CA LEU A 94 14.16 -0.68 -8.05
C LEU A 94 14.75 -1.18 -9.36
N LYS A 95 14.80 -0.34 -10.41
CA LYS A 95 15.51 -0.68 -11.66
C LYS A 95 17.00 -0.91 -11.39
N ARG A 96 17.64 -0.05 -10.59
CA ARG A 96 19.06 -0.23 -10.20
C ARG A 96 19.28 -1.57 -9.51
N LEU A 97 18.49 -1.87 -8.47
CA LEU A 97 18.57 -3.12 -7.71
C LEU A 97 18.32 -4.35 -8.58
N TYR A 98 17.33 -4.28 -9.48
CA TYR A 98 16.99 -5.39 -10.37
C TYR A 98 18.10 -5.67 -11.39
N ARG A 99 18.74 -4.63 -11.94
CA ARG A 99 19.89 -4.76 -12.84
C ARG A 99 21.11 -5.36 -12.11
N GLU A 100 21.34 -4.97 -10.86
CA GLU A 100 22.41 -5.55 -10.04
C GLU A 100 22.19 -7.04 -9.78
N LEU A 101 20.94 -7.45 -9.50
CA LEU A 101 20.58 -8.86 -9.27
C LEU A 101 20.68 -9.72 -10.54
N THR A 102 20.26 -9.17 -11.68
CA THR A 102 20.20 -9.93 -12.96
C THR A 102 21.49 -9.87 -13.76
N GLY A 103 22.33 -8.85 -13.54
CA GLY A 103 23.51 -8.57 -14.34
C GLY A 103 23.21 -8.00 -15.73
N ASP A 104 21.93 -7.76 -16.09
CA ASP A 104 21.53 -7.18 -17.36
C ASP A 104 21.29 -5.67 -17.22
N PRO A 105 22.06 -4.79 -17.91
CA PRO A 105 21.89 -3.34 -17.82
C PRO A 105 20.55 -2.83 -18.33
N ARG A 106 19.83 -3.65 -19.12
CA ARG A 106 18.50 -3.32 -19.69
C ARG A 106 17.35 -3.95 -18.92
N ALA A 107 17.65 -4.69 -17.84
CA ALA A 107 16.62 -5.29 -17.01
C ALA A 107 15.65 -4.24 -16.47
N GLY A 108 14.36 -4.57 -16.51
CA GLY A 108 13.30 -3.77 -15.91
C GLY A 108 12.87 -2.52 -16.68
N GLU A 109 13.37 -2.28 -17.90
CA GLU A 109 13.05 -1.07 -18.70
C GLU A 109 11.53 -0.81 -18.82
N ASN A 110 10.75 -1.88 -19.03
CA ASN A 110 9.28 -1.84 -19.21
C ASN A 110 8.49 -2.40 -18.01
N SER A 111 9.13 -2.60 -16.86
CA SER A 111 8.47 -3.14 -15.68
C SER A 111 7.77 -2.05 -14.88
N THR A 112 6.63 -2.39 -14.27
CA THR A 112 5.97 -1.53 -13.29
C THR A 112 6.72 -1.55 -11.96
N LEU A 113 6.48 -0.55 -11.11
CA LEU A 113 7.11 -0.46 -9.79
C LEU A 113 6.79 -1.72 -8.96
N ASN A 114 5.53 -2.14 -8.91
CA ASN A 114 5.11 -3.34 -8.18
C ASN A 114 5.76 -4.61 -8.73
N ALA A 115 5.86 -4.75 -10.05
CA ALA A 115 6.53 -5.90 -10.66
C ALA A 115 8.02 -5.95 -10.26
N LEU A 116 8.73 -4.81 -10.35
CA LEU A 116 10.13 -4.75 -9.93
C LEU A 116 10.31 -5.02 -8.43
N LEU A 117 9.42 -4.51 -7.59
CA LEU A 117 9.46 -4.76 -6.15
C LEU A 117 9.31 -6.25 -5.85
N HIS A 118 8.34 -6.92 -6.50
CA HIS A 118 8.18 -8.38 -6.41
C HIS A 118 9.44 -9.11 -6.88
N ASP A 119 9.92 -8.82 -8.08
CA ASP A 119 11.07 -9.49 -8.68
C ASP A 119 12.35 -9.32 -7.83
N VAL A 120 12.61 -8.12 -7.32
CA VAL A 120 13.77 -7.84 -6.46
C VAL A 120 13.69 -8.64 -5.16
N ILE A 121 12.50 -8.78 -4.58
CA ILE A 121 12.30 -9.56 -3.36
C ILE A 121 12.44 -11.06 -3.64
N GLU A 122 11.89 -11.57 -4.73
CA GLU A 122 11.95 -12.99 -5.11
C GLU A 122 13.37 -13.45 -5.45
N LEU A 123 14.13 -12.64 -6.18
CA LEU A 123 15.50 -12.94 -6.57
C LEU A 123 16.52 -12.75 -5.44
N SER A 124 16.12 -12.13 -4.33
CA SER A 124 17.00 -11.90 -3.17
C SER A 124 17.00 -13.09 -2.19
N PRO A 125 18.02 -13.20 -1.30
CA PRO A 125 18.04 -14.18 -0.22
C PRO A 125 16.85 -14.01 0.74
N GLN A 126 15.94 -15.00 0.76
CA GLN A 126 14.62 -14.88 1.39
C GLN A 126 14.65 -14.64 2.91
N GLU A 127 15.56 -15.29 3.63
CA GLU A 127 15.62 -15.20 5.09
C GLU A 127 16.01 -13.78 5.56
N PRO A 128 17.07 -13.13 5.03
CA PRO A 128 17.32 -11.72 5.25
C PRO A 128 16.17 -10.78 4.86
N CYS A 129 15.49 -11.04 3.73
CA CYS A 129 14.35 -10.21 3.30
C CYS A 129 13.19 -10.30 4.31
N ARG A 130 12.89 -11.51 4.79
CA ARG A 130 11.84 -11.76 5.78
C ARG A 130 12.16 -11.09 7.11
N ALA A 131 13.39 -11.25 7.61
CA ALA A 131 13.83 -10.60 8.85
C ALA A 131 13.74 -9.07 8.73
N ARG A 132 14.13 -8.54 7.57
CA ARG A 132 14.07 -7.10 7.30
C ARG A 132 12.64 -6.57 7.21
N MET A 133 11.75 -7.31 6.56
CA MET A 133 10.32 -6.96 6.50
C MET A 133 9.69 -6.97 7.90
N ALA A 134 10.01 -7.97 8.72
CA ALA A 134 9.54 -8.04 10.11
C ALA A 134 10.04 -6.84 10.93
N GLU A 135 11.31 -6.44 10.78
CA GLU A 135 11.83 -5.22 11.41
C GLU A 135 11.07 -3.97 10.93
N ALA A 136 10.84 -3.86 9.62
CA ALA A 136 10.11 -2.74 9.02
C ALA A 136 8.70 -2.61 9.62
N LEU A 137 7.97 -3.72 9.71
CA LEU A 137 6.64 -3.78 10.31
C LEU A 137 6.66 -3.41 11.80
N GLY A 138 7.61 -3.94 12.57
CA GLY A 138 7.75 -3.63 13.99
C GLY A 138 8.05 -2.15 14.24
N ARG A 139 8.93 -1.55 13.44
CA ARG A 139 9.26 -0.12 13.53
C ARG A 139 8.10 0.77 13.11
N LEU A 140 7.42 0.40 12.02
CA LEU A 140 6.24 1.11 11.55
C LEU A 140 5.13 1.14 12.62
N ALA A 141 4.86 -0.01 13.25
CA ALA A 141 3.90 -0.10 14.35
C ALA A 141 4.31 0.74 15.58
N ALA A 142 5.60 0.97 15.76
CA ALA A 142 6.16 1.81 16.82
C ALA A 142 6.30 3.30 16.41
N GLY A 143 5.89 3.69 15.20
CA GLY A 143 6.07 5.05 14.67
C GLY A 143 7.55 5.44 14.51
N GLN A 144 8.42 4.45 14.29
CA GLN A 144 9.86 4.64 14.15
C GLN A 144 10.30 4.48 12.69
N PRO A 145 11.27 5.27 12.22
CA PRO A 145 11.82 5.10 10.88
C PRO A 145 12.64 3.81 10.80
N LEU A 146 12.61 3.16 9.64
CA LEU A 146 13.49 2.04 9.33
C LEU A 146 14.90 2.57 9.01
N PRO A 147 15.96 2.20 9.75
CA PRO A 147 17.33 2.65 9.48
C PRO A 147 17.80 2.15 8.11
N ALA A 148 18.70 2.87 7.42
CA ALA A 148 19.24 2.40 6.14
C ALA A 148 19.98 1.06 6.28
N PRO A 149 19.89 0.15 5.30
CA PRO A 149 20.71 -1.06 5.28
C PRO A 149 22.20 -0.72 5.15
N GLY A 150 23.06 -1.63 5.60
CA GLY A 150 24.50 -1.55 5.33
C GLY A 150 24.82 -1.75 3.84
N ALA A 151 26.04 -1.40 3.42
CA ALA A 151 26.47 -1.53 2.03
C ALA A 151 26.40 -2.98 1.51
N ASP A 152 26.66 -3.96 2.38
CA ASP A 152 26.64 -5.38 2.04
C ASP A 152 25.24 -6.03 2.19
N ALA A 153 24.20 -5.24 2.45
CA ALA A 153 22.84 -5.76 2.59
C ALA A 153 22.29 -6.23 1.23
N PRO A 154 21.48 -7.30 1.22
CA PRO A 154 20.87 -7.79 -0.02
C PRO A 154 19.92 -6.76 -0.62
N ALA A 155 19.72 -6.83 -1.94
CA ALA A 155 18.89 -5.89 -2.69
C ALA A 155 17.47 -5.74 -2.11
N CYS A 156 16.84 -6.83 -1.66
CA CYS A 156 15.55 -6.73 -0.99
C CYS A 156 15.54 -5.87 0.27
N ALA A 157 16.65 -5.80 1.03
CA ALA A 157 16.70 -4.96 2.22
C ALA A 157 16.66 -3.47 1.87
N TRP A 158 17.29 -3.12 0.74
CA TRP A 158 17.21 -1.78 0.14
C TRP A 158 15.82 -1.49 -0.45
N ALA A 159 15.21 -2.45 -1.14
CA ALA A 159 13.85 -2.31 -1.68
C ALA A 159 12.81 -2.09 -0.56
N ILE A 160 12.87 -2.90 0.51
CA ILE A 160 12.01 -2.76 1.69
C ILE A 160 12.27 -1.41 2.37
N TRP A 161 13.54 -1.01 2.53
CA TRP A 161 13.85 0.28 3.13
C TRP A 161 13.29 1.45 2.33
N PHE A 162 13.47 1.43 1.02
CA PHE A 162 12.96 2.46 0.13
C PHE A 162 11.43 2.58 0.22
N LEU A 163 10.73 1.45 0.14
CA LEU A 163 9.27 1.35 0.25
C LEU A 163 8.75 2.01 1.52
N PHE A 164 9.32 1.67 2.68
CA PHE A 164 8.87 2.21 3.97
C PHE A 164 9.23 3.69 4.15
N GLN A 165 10.42 4.12 3.69
CA GLN A 165 10.82 5.52 3.72
C GLN A 165 9.95 6.40 2.81
N ALA A 166 9.60 5.90 1.63
CA ALA A 166 8.73 6.60 0.70
C ALA A 166 7.37 6.87 1.36
N VAL A 167 6.78 5.86 1.99
CA VAL A 167 5.47 5.96 2.64
C VAL A 167 5.52 6.91 3.83
N ASP A 168 6.52 6.79 4.70
CA ASP A 168 6.71 7.69 5.84
C ASP A 168 6.90 9.15 5.38
N ARG A 169 7.65 9.38 4.30
CA ARG A 169 7.82 10.73 3.72
C ARG A 169 6.51 11.25 3.11
N MET A 170 5.78 10.45 2.32
CA MET A 170 4.48 10.82 1.76
C MET A 170 3.48 11.22 2.84
N GLU A 171 3.37 10.43 3.91
CA GLU A 171 2.44 10.70 5.01
C GLU A 171 2.80 11.95 5.82
N ARG A 172 4.10 12.18 6.05
CA ARG A 172 4.58 13.39 6.72
C ARG A 172 4.27 14.62 5.88
N GLU A 173 4.61 14.60 4.60
CA GLU A 173 4.40 15.73 3.69
C GLU A 173 2.90 16.01 3.46
N ALA A 174 2.09 14.98 3.16
CA ALA A 174 0.63 15.12 3.11
C ALA A 174 0.05 15.62 4.45
N GLY A 175 0.67 15.23 5.56
CA GLY A 175 0.31 15.71 6.89
C GLY A 175 0.48 17.19 7.14
N THR A 176 1.38 17.84 6.41
CA THR A 176 1.55 19.30 6.49
C THR A 176 0.39 20.06 5.84
N LEU A 177 -0.31 19.42 4.89
CA LEU A 177 -1.53 19.93 4.23
C LEU A 177 -2.79 19.66 5.07
N GLY A 178 -2.71 18.73 6.03
CA GLY A 178 -3.77 18.45 7.01
C GLY A 178 -4.32 17.02 6.92
N PRO A 179 -5.27 16.67 7.82
CA PRO A 179 -5.81 15.31 7.90
C PRO A 179 -6.51 14.85 6.61
N ALA A 180 -7.24 15.74 5.95
CA ALA A 180 -7.93 15.43 4.69
C ALA A 180 -6.97 14.98 3.59
N ALA A 181 -5.79 15.61 3.49
CA ALA A 181 -4.78 15.26 2.51
C ALA A 181 -4.14 13.90 2.81
N ARG A 182 -3.91 13.58 4.10
CA ARG A 182 -3.50 12.22 4.50
C ARG A 182 -4.56 11.19 4.14
N ASP A 183 -5.83 11.45 4.42
CA ASP A 183 -6.89 10.49 4.12
C ASP A 183 -7.05 10.27 2.61
N ALA A 184 -6.94 11.35 1.82
CA ALA A 184 -6.97 11.29 0.37
C ALA A 184 -5.81 10.46 -0.21
N LEU A 185 -4.59 10.61 0.32
CA LEU A 185 -3.42 9.79 -0.03
C LEU A 185 -3.69 8.29 0.13
N TRP A 186 -4.48 7.92 1.13
CA TRP A 186 -4.79 6.53 1.48
C TRP A 186 -6.13 6.04 0.91
N SER A 187 -6.80 6.85 0.08
CA SER A 187 -8.07 6.49 -0.56
C SER A 187 -7.92 5.42 -1.65
N SER A 188 -6.75 5.36 -2.29
CA SER A 188 -6.35 4.25 -3.16
C SER A 188 -5.11 3.58 -2.61
N ARG A 189 -5.17 2.26 -2.48
CA ARG A 189 -4.13 1.46 -1.84
C ARG A 189 -3.61 0.40 -2.78
N SER A 190 -2.30 0.23 -2.77
CA SER A 190 -1.64 -0.96 -3.28
C SER A 190 -1.31 -1.87 -2.12
N THR A 191 -1.52 -3.16 -2.35
CA THR A 191 -1.26 -4.18 -1.36
C THR A 191 -0.05 -4.99 -1.81
N PHE A 192 0.99 -5.02 -0.99
CA PHE A 192 2.11 -5.92 -1.19
C PHE A 192 2.01 -7.07 -0.20
N LEU A 193 1.80 -8.28 -0.72
CA LEU A 193 1.77 -9.51 0.06
C LEU A 193 3.19 -10.08 0.17
N PHE A 194 3.72 -10.10 1.38
CA PHE A 194 4.89 -10.91 1.67
C PHE A 194 4.40 -12.30 2.09
N SER A 195 4.54 -13.31 1.23
CA SER A 195 4.21 -14.69 1.60
C SER A 195 5.30 -15.27 2.51
N GLY A 196 5.34 -14.86 3.77
CA GLY A 196 6.13 -15.54 4.79
C GLY A 196 5.38 -16.76 5.31
N ARG A 197 5.04 -17.73 4.44
CA ARG A 197 4.84 -19.09 4.94
C ARG A 197 6.17 -19.52 5.55
N SER A 198 6.22 -19.50 6.87
CA SER A 198 7.01 -20.44 7.62
C SER A 198 6.31 -21.77 7.44
N ASP A 199 6.67 -22.53 6.41
CA ASP A 199 6.50 -23.98 6.47
C ASP A 199 7.53 -24.48 7.50
N GLY A 200 7.23 -24.20 8.77
CA GLY A 200 7.82 -24.80 9.94
C GLY A 200 6.83 -25.83 10.44
N GLY A 201 6.72 -26.91 9.68
CA GLY A 201 5.83 -28.02 9.95
C GLY A 201 6.34 -29.26 9.24
N GLU A 202 7.44 -29.80 9.78
CA GLU A 202 7.64 -31.23 10.05
C GLU A 202 8.80 -31.43 11.02
#